data_AF-A0A9E3TYQ1-F1
#
_entry.id   AF-A0A9E3TYQ1-F1
#
_cell.length_a   1.000
_cell.length_b   1.000
_cell.length_c   1.000
_cell.angle_alpha   90.00
_cell.angle_beta   90.00
_cell.angle_gamma   90.00
#
_symmetry.space_group_name_H-M   'P 1'
#
loop_
_entity.id
_entity.type
_entity.pdbx_description
1 polymer ?
#
loop_
_entity_poly.entity_id
_entity_poly.type
_entity_poly.pdbx_seq_one_letter_code
_entity_poly.pdbx_strand_id
1 'polypeptide(L)'
;IYTGTTRVEGGTLEIDGSIGGSGEVVVNHSGVSGGMTDGRLLIDSAGARTLGNAGTGSGDLIVGDDNFGYLQHGADPGPTAATSTVGHDLIVGRSAGGDGLVDVNDGTTLNVTNQLRIGNGAGTGIVNVKAGSTLNVLGNTTIIDSPVPPDFGTLNIAGAFNENGDLIVGDNFTGVVNQTAGTASVNNDMNATGNLIMGRTSATSVGTYNLTDGTLWVHGDGTTAAGPAFGNSDIGAVGVGVVNQNGGTVLNDTHMTVGAGAAGSQYNLAAGTLNFRDRVASTQAVATDNAASTLTVASGGDFNFTGGTLMNVSTIDVTAAPAQSGAMYAGTFLQEGGDFVIGVDGGLDVNDANLTRALTQINGNFAQTGGSLTVDIFGDKVRGRSGEAGDNFFNLGDPLVYATDSDLLYVTGTAELDGSVDLTIASDLQLPPWGWYDVVFANGGITLGSGFSVNGGAGLYRILDTPNGQILQVAVPEPATLAVWSLLGLALAGFGWLKRRRAA
;
A
#
# COMPACT_ATOMS: atom_id res chain seq x y z
N ILE A 1 -19.45 33.46 28.92
CA ILE A 1 -20.27 33.58 27.69
C ILE A 1 -19.77 34.82 26.98
N TYR A 2 -18.94 34.66 25.96
CA TYR A 2 -18.50 35.77 25.11
C TYR A 2 -19.29 35.66 23.80
N THR A 3 -20.07 36.70 23.49
CA THR A 3 -20.78 36.82 22.21
C THR A 3 -20.14 37.99 21.44
N GLY A 4 -19.39 37.69 20.37
CA GLY A 4 -18.70 38.68 19.52
C GLY A 4 -17.27 38.27 19.16
N THR A 5 -16.62 39.03 18.27
CA THR A 5 -15.19 38.83 17.94
C THR A 5 -14.33 39.41 19.05
N THR A 6 -13.55 38.57 19.73
CA THR A 6 -12.57 39.04 20.72
C THR A 6 -11.20 39.03 20.07
N ARG A 7 -10.67 40.22 19.80
CA ARG A 7 -9.28 40.41 19.38
C ARG A 7 -8.47 40.79 20.61
N VAL A 8 -7.56 39.91 21.01
CA VAL A 8 -6.52 40.30 21.97
C VAL A 8 -5.41 40.95 21.13
N GLU A 9 -4.85 42.06 21.61
CA GLU A 9 -3.70 42.75 21.02
C GLU A 9 -2.63 42.97 22.11
N GLY A 10 -1.60 42.13 22.13
CA GLY A 10 -0.50 42.11 23.10
C GLY A 10 -0.74 41.22 24.34
N GLY A 11 0.31 40.52 24.79
CA GLY A 11 0.30 39.68 26.01
C GLY A 11 -0.06 38.21 25.80
N THR A 12 0.02 37.42 26.88
CA THR A 12 -0.44 36.01 26.94
C THR A 12 -1.92 35.96 27.33
N LEU A 13 -2.72 35.24 26.54
CA LEU A 13 -4.12 35.00 26.83
C LEU A 13 -4.27 33.59 27.40
N GLU A 14 -4.18 33.48 28.73
CA GLU A 14 -4.53 32.26 29.43
C GLU A 14 -6.05 32.21 29.63
N ILE A 15 -6.72 31.23 29.03
CA ILE A 15 -8.16 31.00 29.20
C ILE A 15 -8.33 29.76 30.06
N ASP A 16 -8.31 29.95 31.38
CA ASP A 16 -8.69 28.92 32.34
C ASP A 16 -10.22 28.70 32.29
N GLY A 17 -10.68 27.94 31.29
CA GLY A 17 -12.09 27.57 31.13
C GLY A 17 -12.49 27.27 29.68
N SER A 18 -13.79 27.10 29.46
CA SER A 18 -14.36 26.97 28.11
C SER A 18 -14.94 28.29 27.62
N ILE A 19 -14.61 28.70 26.40
CA ILE A 19 -15.31 29.80 25.74
C ILE A 19 -16.63 29.22 25.19
N GLY A 20 -17.74 29.58 25.81
CA GLY A 20 -19.09 29.26 25.31
C GLY A 20 -19.68 30.43 24.52
N GLY A 21 -20.09 30.17 23.27
CA GLY A 21 -20.74 31.12 22.36
C GLY A 21 -20.29 30.91 20.89
N SER A 22 -21.14 31.21 19.90
CA SER A 22 -20.86 31.05 18.46
C SER A 22 -19.92 32.13 17.87
N GLY A 23 -18.90 32.53 18.62
CA GLY A 23 -18.00 33.64 18.28
C GLY A 23 -16.71 33.23 17.59
N GLU A 24 -16.00 34.21 17.06
CA GLU A 24 -14.65 34.06 16.51
C GLU A 24 -13.64 34.64 17.50
N VAL A 25 -12.63 33.86 17.85
CA VAL A 25 -11.52 34.31 18.71
C VAL A 25 -10.26 34.35 17.86
N VAL A 26 -9.76 35.56 17.62
CA VAL A 26 -8.52 35.77 16.88
C VAL A 26 -7.42 36.01 17.89
N VAL A 27 -6.40 35.15 17.91
CA VAL A 27 -5.27 35.32 18.81
C VAL A 27 -4.03 35.67 18.03
N ASN A 28 -3.47 36.85 18.30
CA ASN A 28 -2.32 37.43 17.60
C ASN A 28 -0.98 37.42 18.39
N HIS A 29 -0.90 36.78 19.56
CA HIS A 29 0.32 36.73 20.41
C HIS A 29 0.44 35.45 21.26
N SER A 30 1.59 35.30 21.91
CA SER A 30 2.09 34.07 22.56
C SER A 30 1.24 33.58 23.73
N GLY A 31 0.75 32.34 23.62
CA GLY A 31 0.16 31.53 24.70
C GLY A 31 -1.36 31.57 24.73
N VAL A 32 -1.97 30.43 24.37
CA VAL A 32 -3.40 30.12 24.57
C VAL A 32 -3.48 28.71 25.16
N SER A 33 -3.80 28.63 26.44
CA SER A 33 -4.33 27.42 27.07
C SER A 33 -5.83 27.64 27.26
N GLY A 34 -6.66 26.72 26.77
CA GLY A 34 -8.12 26.80 26.94
C GLY A 34 -8.90 26.16 25.79
N GLY A 35 -10.10 25.67 26.09
CA GLY A 35 -10.99 25.03 25.12
C GLY A 35 -12.05 25.98 24.57
N MET A 36 -12.37 25.86 23.27
CA MET A 36 -13.59 26.46 22.72
C MET A 36 -14.70 25.41 22.72
N THR A 37 -15.88 25.80 23.19
CA THR A 37 -17.06 24.90 23.25
C THR A 37 -17.91 25.02 21.99
N ASP A 38 -17.90 26.19 21.34
CA ASP A 38 -18.53 26.48 20.04
C ASP A 38 -17.77 27.66 19.40
N GLY A 39 -17.73 27.77 18.06
CA GLY A 39 -17.16 28.93 17.35
C GLY A 39 -15.90 28.64 16.52
N ARG A 40 -15.07 29.65 16.25
CA ARG A 40 -13.80 29.48 15.50
C ARG A 40 -12.63 30.04 16.29
N LEU A 41 -11.54 29.28 16.39
CA LEU A 41 -10.26 29.76 16.91
C LEU A 41 -9.31 30.03 15.75
N LEU A 42 -8.87 31.28 15.58
CA LEU A 42 -7.88 31.66 14.58
C LEU A 42 -6.53 31.91 15.24
N ILE A 43 -5.53 31.18 14.77
CA ILE A 43 -4.12 31.36 15.13
C ILE A 43 -3.40 32.02 13.96
N ASP A 44 -3.08 33.31 14.10
CA ASP A 44 -2.61 34.15 12.98
C ASP A 44 -1.30 34.89 13.28
N SER A 45 -0.40 34.26 14.07
CA SER A 45 0.91 34.84 14.40
C SER A 45 2.03 33.82 14.42
N ALA A 46 3.26 34.27 14.13
CA ALA A 46 4.50 33.48 14.12
C ALA A 46 5.05 32.98 15.47
N GLY A 47 4.31 33.13 16.57
CA GLY A 47 4.71 32.59 17.88
C GLY A 47 4.28 31.12 18.05
N ALA A 48 5.20 30.26 18.48
CA ALA A 48 4.91 28.88 18.89
C ALA A 48 3.83 28.84 19.98
N ARG A 49 2.83 27.97 19.81
CA ARG A 49 1.64 27.91 20.66
C ARG A 49 1.34 26.48 21.04
N THR A 50 1.34 26.20 22.35
CA THR A 50 0.90 24.91 22.87
C THR A 50 -0.61 24.90 23.01
N LEU A 51 -1.29 24.05 22.24
CA LEU A 51 -2.70 23.73 22.50
C LEU A 51 -2.78 22.96 23.81
N GLY A 52 -3.33 23.58 24.85
CA GLY A 52 -3.93 22.84 25.96
C GLY A 52 -5.22 22.17 25.50
N ASN A 53 -5.68 21.12 26.20
CA ASN A 53 -6.84 20.30 25.83
C ASN A 53 -8.01 21.16 25.31
N ALA A 54 -8.12 21.28 23.98
CA ALA A 54 -9.24 21.98 23.37
C ALA A 54 -10.49 21.18 23.71
N GLY A 55 -11.43 21.86 24.38
CA GLY A 55 -12.68 21.26 24.79
C GLY A 55 -13.40 20.61 23.62
N THR A 56 -14.27 19.65 23.93
CA THR A 56 -15.08 18.84 23.01
C THR A 56 -16.16 19.64 22.26
N GLY A 57 -15.88 20.88 21.91
CA GLY A 57 -16.80 21.83 21.31
C GLY A 57 -16.88 21.76 19.80
N SER A 58 -18.00 22.16 19.22
CA SER A 58 -18.28 22.05 17.76
C SER A 58 -17.51 23.03 16.86
N GLY A 59 -16.43 23.63 17.35
CA GLY A 59 -15.76 24.73 16.70
C GLY A 59 -14.58 24.35 15.81
N ASP A 60 -14.39 25.09 14.71
CA ASP A 60 -13.23 24.93 13.83
C ASP A 60 -11.98 25.53 14.49
N LEU A 61 -10.84 24.88 14.29
CA LEU A 61 -9.52 25.44 14.56
C LEU A 61 -8.85 25.80 13.23
N ILE A 62 -8.50 27.08 13.08
CA ILE A 62 -7.85 27.60 11.89
C ILE A 62 -6.44 28.08 12.26
N VAL A 63 -5.43 27.57 11.57
CA VAL A 63 -4.02 27.93 11.75
C VAL A 63 -3.49 28.56 10.47
N GLY A 64 -3.15 29.84 10.50
CA GLY A 64 -2.69 30.62 9.36
C GLY A 64 -3.84 30.99 8.42
N ASP A 65 -4.51 32.10 8.70
CA ASP A 65 -5.66 32.55 7.89
C ASP A 65 -5.29 33.70 6.96
N ASP A 66 -5.02 34.88 7.50
CA ASP A 66 -4.58 36.05 6.73
C ASP A 66 -3.06 36.30 6.87
N ASN A 67 -2.43 35.69 7.86
CA ASN A 67 -1.01 35.76 8.15
C ASN A 67 -0.45 34.37 8.47
N PHE A 68 0.85 34.31 8.76
CA PHE A 68 1.49 33.08 9.20
C PHE A 68 0.99 32.67 10.60
N GLY A 69 0.42 31.48 10.71
CA GLY A 69 0.01 30.84 11.95
C GLY A 69 0.86 29.61 12.24
N TYR A 70 1.33 29.49 13.49
CA TYR A 70 2.03 28.29 13.95
C TYR A 70 1.34 27.70 15.17
N LEU A 71 1.03 26.42 15.10
CA LEU A 71 0.51 25.61 16.19
C LEU A 71 1.51 24.50 16.51
N GLN A 72 1.87 24.41 17.79
CA GLN A 72 2.76 23.39 18.31
C GLN A 72 2.00 22.55 19.35
N HIS A 73 1.50 21.38 18.97
CA HIS A 73 0.84 20.48 19.92
C HIS A 73 1.89 19.69 20.71
N GLY A 74 1.92 19.88 22.03
CA GLY A 74 2.95 19.32 22.92
C GLY A 74 4.14 20.25 23.16
N ALA A 75 4.79 20.13 24.31
CA ALA A 75 6.00 20.89 24.63
C ALA A 75 7.23 20.26 23.96
N ASP A 76 8.03 21.07 23.29
CA ASP A 76 9.39 20.72 22.87
C ASP A 76 10.39 21.42 23.82
N PRO A 77 11.23 20.72 24.62
CA PRO A 77 11.33 19.27 24.84
C PRO A 77 10.72 18.85 26.21
N GLY A 78 9.77 17.92 26.23
CA GLY A 78 9.31 17.33 27.50
C GLY A 78 8.25 16.23 27.36
N PRO A 79 8.38 15.07 28.05
CA PRO A 79 7.50 13.90 27.89
C PRO A 79 6.24 14.02 28.76
N THR A 80 5.43 15.05 28.53
CA THR A 80 4.07 15.05 29.10
C THR A 80 3.13 14.56 28.02
N ALA A 81 2.70 13.30 28.15
CA ALA A 81 1.67 12.74 27.30
C ALA A 81 0.45 13.66 27.32
N ALA A 82 0.23 14.35 26.21
CA ALA A 82 -0.85 15.32 26.05
C ALA A 82 -1.77 14.81 24.95
N THR A 83 -3.06 14.68 25.28
CA THR A 83 -4.10 14.43 24.29
C THR A 83 -4.95 15.68 24.17
N SER A 84 -5.09 16.20 22.95
CA SER A 84 -5.99 17.32 22.65
C SER A 84 -6.96 16.92 21.56
N THR A 85 -8.13 17.57 21.54
CA THR A 85 -9.17 17.31 20.55
C THR A 85 -9.62 18.62 19.91
N VAL A 86 -9.56 18.70 18.58
CA VAL A 86 -10.26 19.70 17.77
C VAL A 86 -11.66 19.14 17.53
N GLY A 87 -12.67 19.77 18.12
CA GLY A 87 -14.03 19.22 18.15
C GLY A 87 -14.86 19.44 16.87
N HIS A 88 -14.26 20.01 15.82
CA HIS A 88 -14.79 19.99 14.46
C HIS A 88 -13.65 19.90 13.43
N ASP A 89 -13.45 20.93 12.61
CA ASP A 89 -12.44 20.94 11.55
C ASP A 89 -11.12 21.54 12.04
N LEU A 90 -10.01 20.95 11.62
CA LEU A 90 -8.69 21.59 11.65
C LEU A 90 -8.36 22.08 10.24
N ILE A 91 -8.23 23.38 10.07
CA ILE A 91 -7.88 24.02 8.80
C ILE A 91 -6.51 24.68 8.93
N VAL A 92 -5.58 24.36 8.05
CA VAL A 92 -4.18 24.82 8.09
C VAL A 92 -3.85 25.54 6.79
N GLY A 93 -3.56 26.84 6.86
CA GLY A 93 -3.36 27.72 5.72
C GLY A 93 -4.67 27.93 4.97
N ARG A 94 -5.55 28.85 5.42
CA ARG A 94 -6.94 28.96 4.93
C ARG A 94 -7.16 30.00 3.83
N SER A 95 -6.40 31.09 3.80
CA SER A 95 -6.65 32.19 2.86
C SER A 95 -5.37 32.62 2.16
N ALA A 96 -5.50 33.41 1.09
CA ALA A 96 -4.36 33.96 0.35
C ALA A 96 -3.40 34.74 1.25
N GLY A 97 -2.16 34.27 1.38
CA GLY A 97 -1.14 34.84 2.27
C GLY A 97 -1.16 34.30 3.71
N GLY A 98 -2.14 33.45 4.03
CA GLY A 98 -2.20 32.66 5.25
C GLY A 98 -1.39 31.38 5.14
N ASP A 99 -0.20 31.39 5.74
CA ASP A 99 0.64 30.21 5.85
C ASP A 99 0.40 29.55 7.21
N GLY A 100 -0.11 28.32 7.22
CA GLY A 100 -0.35 27.54 8.43
C GLY A 100 0.71 26.47 8.63
N LEU A 101 1.23 26.36 9.85
CA LEU A 101 2.09 25.25 10.26
C LEU A 101 1.55 24.61 11.54
N VAL A 102 1.39 23.29 11.54
CA VAL A 102 1.02 22.50 12.72
C VAL A 102 2.08 21.44 12.97
N ASP A 103 2.67 21.42 14.16
CA ASP A 103 3.53 20.35 14.63
C ASP A 103 2.83 19.53 15.72
N VAL A 104 2.67 18.23 15.51
CA VAL A 104 2.25 17.26 16.55
C VAL A 104 3.49 16.62 17.12
N ASN A 105 3.94 17.06 18.29
CA ASN A 105 5.21 16.67 18.88
C ASN A 105 5.17 15.31 19.59
N ASP A 106 6.34 14.74 19.77
CA ASP A 106 6.61 13.44 20.37
C ASP A 106 5.86 13.22 21.69
N GLY A 107 5.28 12.02 21.84
CA GLY A 107 4.53 11.63 23.02
C GLY A 107 3.13 12.25 23.13
N THR A 108 2.66 12.97 22.11
CA THR A 108 1.32 13.59 22.12
C THR A 108 0.35 13.00 21.11
N THR A 109 -0.94 13.18 21.36
CA THR A 109 -2.03 12.78 20.47
C THR A 109 -2.95 13.96 20.15
N LEU A 110 -3.07 14.33 18.88
CA LEU A 110 -4.05 15.30 18.41
C LEU A 110 -5.20 14.58 17.71
N ASN A 111 -6.43 14.76 18.21
CA ASN A 111 -7.63 14.23 17.57
C ASN A 111 -8.35 15.36 16.84
N VAL A 112 -8.82 15.10 15.63
CA VAL A 112 -9.70 15.99 14.84
C VAL A 112 -10.99 15.23 14.59
N THR A 113 -12.11 15.74 15.08
CA THR A 113 -13.36 14.95 15.11
C THR A 113 -14.18 15.04 13.84
N ASN A 114 -13.93 16.03 12.98
CA ASN A 114 -14.56 16.10 11.66
C ASN A 114 -13.50 16.04 10.56
N GLN A 115 -13.02 17.17 10.01
CA GLN A 115 -12.09 17.13 8.88
C GLN A 115 -10.75 17.80 9.17
N LEU A 116 -9.69 17.27 8.56
CA LEU A 116 -8.42 17.97 8.42
C LEU A 116 -8.31 18.54 7.02
N ARG A 117 -8.06 19.85 6.90
CA ARG A 117 -7.87 20.55 5.63
C ARG A 117 -6.52 21.27 5.63
N ILE A 118 -5.68 21.00 4.64
CA ILE A 118 -4.32 21.57 4.55
C ILE A 118 -4.18 22.32 3.22
N GLY A 119 -3.85 23.61 3.24
CA GLY A 119 -3.75 24.45 2.04
C GLY A 119 -5.13 24.76 1.44
N ASN A 120 -5.98 25.42 2.23
CA ASN A 120 -7.31 25.88 1.82
C ASN A 120 -7.24 27.36 1.36
N GLY A 121 -8.17 27.78 0.50
CA GLY A 121 -8.42 29.17 0.04
C GLY A 121 -7.26 30.04 -0.46
N ALA A 122 -6.31 29.50 -1.22
CA ALA A 122 -5.06 30.13 -1.70
C ALA A 122 -3.92 30.25 -0.66
N GLY A 123 -4.03 29.56 0.49
CA GLY A 123 -3.03 29.54 1.56
C GLY A 123 -2.09 28.33 1.50
N THR A 124 -0.93 28.42 2.18
CA THR A 124 0.00 27.29 2.32
C THR A 124 -0.24 26.58 3.64
N GLY A 125 -0.48 25.28 3.63
CA GLY A 125 -0.63 24.49 4.86
C GLY A 125 0.47 23.43 5.00
N ILE A 126 1.03 23.30 6.20
CA ILE A 126 1.97 22.21 6.54
C ILE A 126 1.56 21.59 7.88
N VAL A 127 1.42 20.27 7.91
CA VAL A 127 1.22 19.50 9.14
C VAL A 127 2.35 18.50 9.29
N ASN A 128 3.04 18.50 10.43
CA ASN A 128 4.09 17.56 10.78
C ASN A 128 3.63 16.67 11.94
N VAL A 129 3.49 15.37 11.68
CA VAL A 129 3.27 14.34 12.71
C VAL A 129 4.63 13.76 13.07
N LYS A 130 5.25 14.26 14.14
CA LYS A 130 6.61 13.88 14.54
C LYS A 130 6.68 12.45 15.10
N ALA A 131 7.89 11.91 15.18
CA ALA A 131 8.10 10.54 15.65
C ALA A 131 7.54 10.34 17.07
N GLY A 132 6.83 9.23 17.29
CA GLY A 132 6.22 8.96 18.60
C GLY A 132 5.03 9.85 18.96
N SER A 133 4.51 10.66 18.03
CA SER A 133 3.22 11.35 18.16
C SER A 133 2.12 10.66 17.37
N THR A 134 0.87 11.07 17.60
CA THR A 134 -0.31 10.54 16.89
C THR A 134 -1.22 11.68 16.44
N LEU A 135 -1.63 11.65 15.18
CA LEU A 135 -2.72 12.46 14.64
C LEU A 135 -3.87 11.53 14.24
N ASN A 136 -5.03 11.69 14.87
CA ASN A 136 -6.24 10.96 14.53
C ASN A 136 -7.24 11.92 13.88
N VAL A 137 -7.82 11.54 12.76
CA VAL A 137 -8.88 12.28 12.05
C VAL A 137 -10.07 11.35 11.87
N LEU A 138 -11.21 11.72 12.45
CA LEU A 138 -12.41 10.87 12.49
C LEU A 138 -13.30 10.99 11.25
N GLY A 139 -13.26 12.13 10.54
CA GLY A 139 -13.87 12.29 9.22
C GLY A 139 -12.80 12.20 8.14
N ASN A 140 -12.81 13.12 7.16
CA ASN A 140 -11.91 13.12 6.00
C ASN A 140 -10.67 14.02 6.21
N THR A 141 -9.54 13.63 5.65
CA THR A 141 -8.38 14.51 5.42
C THR A 141 -8.31 14.92 3.95
N THR A 142 -8.38 16.23 3.70
CA THR A 142 -8.20 16.81 2.38
C THR A 142 -6.96 17.69 2.34
N ILE A 143 -6.01 17.32 1.50
CA ILE A 143 -4.83 18.14 1.19
C ILE A 143 -5.14 18.91 -0.09
N ILE A 144 -5.33 20.21 0.10
CA ILE A 144 -5.72 21.26 -0.84
C ILE A 144 -7.17 21.23 -1.27
N ASP A 145 -8.03 21.79 -0.41
CA ASP A 145 -9.49 21.86 -0.56
C ASP A 145 -9.99 23.12 -1.30
N SER A 146 -9.14 23.81 -2.07
CA SER A 146 -9.54 25.09 -2.70
C SER A 146 -9.36 25.13 -4.22
N PRO A 147 -10.33 25.70 -4.96
CA PRO A 147 -10.27 25.89 -6.40
C PRO A 147 -9.50 27.16 -6.82
N VAL A 148 -8.89 27.89 -5.87
CA VAL A 148 -8.16 29.15 -6.13
C VAL A 148 -6.64 28.95 -6.03
N PRO A 149 -5.87 29.06 -7.13
CA PRO A 149 -4.41 28.95 -7.06
C PRO A 149 -3.75 30.23 -6.49
N PRO A 150 -2.51 30.17 -5.98
CA PRO A 150 -1.64 29.00 -5.84
C PRO A 150 -1.77 28.35 -4.45
N ASP A 151 -2.47 27.21 -4.38
CA ASP A 151 -2.56 26.43 -3.13
C ASP A 151 -1.46 25.39 -3.05
N PHE A 152 -0.88 25.22 -1.85
CA PHE A 152 0.04 24.13 -1.53
C PHE A 152 -0.22 23.59 -0.14
N GLY A 153 -0.28 22.26 -0.02
CA GLY A 153 -0.58 21.56 1.22
C GLY A 153 0.37 20.39 1.39
N THR A 154 0.98 20.30 2.57
CA THR A 154 1.88 19.18 2.92
C THR A 154 1.48 18.52 4.23
N LEU A 155 1.42 17.19 4.20
CA LEU A 155 1.37 16.36 5.40
C LEU A 155 2.66 15.54 5.51
N ASN A 156 3.44 15.77 6.55
CA ASN A 156 4.66 15.02 6.86
C ASN A 156 4.38 14.04 8.00
N ILE A 157 4.64 12.75 7.80
CA ILE A 157 4.33 11.66 8.73
C ILE A 157 5.63 10.95 9.13
N ALA A 158 6.02 11.11 10.38
CA ALA A 158 7.05 10.32 11.05
C ALA A 158 6.49 9.57 12.29
N GLY A 159 5.34 10.01 12.81
CA GLY A 159 4.56 9.34 13.86
C GLY A 159 3.41 8.50 13.31
N ALA A 160 2.37 8.31 14.13
CA ALA A 160 1.15 7.63 13.71
C ALA A 160 0.14 8.62 13.12
N PHE A 161 -0.42 8.31 11.95
CA PHE A 161 -1.51 9.06 11.34
C PHE A 161 -2.68 8.11 11.12
N ASN A 162 -3.84 8.38 11.71
CA ASN A 162 -5.03 7.56 11.54
C ASN A 162 -6.16 8.39 10.97
N GLU A 163 -6.69 7.93 9.85
CA GLU A 163 -7.77 8.54 9.09
C GLU A 163 -8.92 7.53 9.02
N ASN A 164 -10.11 7.94 9.45
CA ASN A 164 -11.30 7.09 9.37
C ASN A 164 -12.09 7.32 8.07
N GLY A 165 -11.95 8.48 7.43
CA GLY A 165 -12.58 8.80 6.16
C GLY A 165 -11.64 8.65 4.97
N ASP A 166 -11.85 9.49 3.96
CA ASP A 166 -10.97 9.56 2.80
C ASP A 166 -9.71 10.37 3.10
N LEU A 167 -8.55 9.85 2.70
CA LEU A 167 -7.34 10.65 2.53
C LEU A 167 -7.26 11.12 1.08
N ILE A 168 -7.55 12.40 0.85
CA ILE A 168 -7.54 13.03 -0.47
C ILE A 168 -6.29 13.88 -0.61
N VAL A 169 -5.40 13.50 -1.53
CA VAL A 169 -4.14 14.21 -1.79
C VAL A 169 -4.23 14.95 -3.12
N GLY A 170 -4.18 16.27 -3.07
CA GLY A 170 -4.31 17.12 -4.25
C GLY A 170 -5.74 17.08 -4.78
N ASP A 171 -6.68 17.66 -4.03
CA ASP A 171 -8.08 17.68 -4.47
C ASP A 171 -8.24 18.56 -5.70
N ASN A 172 -7.90 19.85 -5.60
CA ASN A 172 -8.01 20.84 -6.70
C ASN A 172 -6.65 21.32 -7.27
N PHE A 173 -5.56 21.25 -6.48
CA PHE A 173 -4.19 21.56 -6.91
C PHE A 173 -3.17 20.55 -6.35
N THR A 174 -1.95 21.01 -6.01
CA THR A 174 -0.77 20.16 -5.80
C THR A 174 -0.56 19.78 -4.33
N GLY A 175 -1.17 18.68 -3.89
CA GLY A 175 -1.04 18.18 -2.51
C GLY A 175 0.09 17.18 -2.37
N VAL A 176 0.80 17.20 -1.23
CA VAL A 176 1.92 16.29 -0.96
C VAL A 176 1.76 15.62 0.41
N VAL A 177 1.97 14.31 0.43
CA VAL A 177 2.22 13.54 1.66
C VAL A 177 3.64 13.01 1.63
N ASN A 178 4.39 13.20 2.72
CA ASN A 178 5.71 12.58 2.90
C ASN A 178 5.68 11.70 4.15
N GLN A 179 5.76 10.39 3.97
CA GLN A 179 5.91 9.44 5.05
C GLN A 179 7.36 8.95 5.13
N THR A 180 8.00 9.23 6.27
CA THR A 180 9.41 8.90 6.54
C THR A 180 9.60 7.92 7.67
N ALA A 181 8.53 7.58 8.40
CA ALA A 181 8.48 6.54 9.43
C ALA A 181 7.02 6.31 9.85
N GLY A 182 6.84 5.55 10.94
CA GLY A 182 5.56 5.42 11.63
C GLY A 182 4.51 4.63 10.85
N THR A 183 3.26 4.71 11.30
CA THR A 183 2.14 4.01 10.67
C THR A 183 1.08 5.03 10.26
N ALA A 184 0.81 5.11 8.96
CA ALA A 184 -0.34 5.79 8.41
C ALA A 184 -1.43 4.75 8.15
N SER A 185 -2.64 4.99 8.64
CA SER A 185 -3.80 4.14 8.42
C SER A 185 -4.91 4.97 7.81
N VAL A 186 -5.34 4.61 6.61
CA VAL A 186 -6.52 5.14 5.95
C VAL A 186 -7.66 4.14 6.13
N ASN A 187 -8.85 4.66 6.40
CA ASN A 187 -10.05 3.89 6.65
C ASN A 187 -9.95 2.95 7.88
N ASN A 188 -9.42 3.43 9.00
CA ASN A 188 -9.14 2.58 10.18
C ASN A 188 -10.41 2.04 10.89
N ASP A 189 -11.60 2.54 10.56
CA ASP A 189 -12.86 1.94 11.03
C ASP A 189 -13.36 0.99 9.95
N MET A 190 -13.47 -0.31 10.28
CA MET A 190 -13.95 -1.33 9.34
C MET A 190 -15.40 -1.13 8.87
N ASN A 191 -16.11 -0.13 9.40
CA ASN A 191 -17.44 0.28 8.93
C ASN A 191 -17.41 1.64 8.20
N ALA A 192 -16.25 2.25 8.02
CA ALA A 192 -16.12 3.50 7.29
C ALA A 192 -15.79 3.25 5.81
N THR A 193 -16.19 4.23 4.99
CA THR A 193 -16.15 4.16 3.52
C THR A 193 -14.90 4.81 2.94
N GLY A 194 -13.84 4.95 3.74
CA GLY A 194 -12.68 5.78 3.42
C GLY A 194 -11.82 5.21 2.29
N ASN A 195 -11.29 6.08 1.43
CA ASN A 195 -10.41 5.73 0.31
C ASN A 195 -9.13 6.57 0.36
N LEU A 196 -8.07 6.05 -0.27
CA LEU A 196 -6.89 6.86 -0.60
C LEU A 196 -7.07 7.38 -2.02
N ILE A 197 -7.23 8.70 -2.17
CA ILE A 197 -7.54 9.32 -3.47
C ILE A 197 -6.49 10.37 -3.81
N MET A 198 -5.91 10.30 -5.00
CA MET A 198 -4.93 11.28 -5.49
C MET A 198 -5.41 11.96 -6.76
N GLY A 199 -5.32 13.29 -6.82
CA GLY A 199 -5.75 14.07 -7.97
C GLY A 199 -7.26 13.93 -8.24
N ARG A 200 -8.11 14.40 -7.32
CA ARG A 200 -9.53 13.99 -7.30
C ARG A 200 -10.47 14.79 -8.21
N THR A 201 -10.42 16.12 -8.24
CA THR A 201 -11.54 16.89 -8.85
C THR A 201 -11.34 17.30 -10.30
N SER A 202 -10.10 17.49 -10.76
CA SER A 202 -9.83 18.12 -12.05
C SER A 202 -8.51 17.66 -12.66
N ALA A 203 -8.32 17.93 -13.96
CA ALA A 203 -7.08 17.61 -14.66
C ALA A 203 -5.84 18.38 -14.13
N THR A 204 -6.06 19.48 -13.39
CA THR A 204 -4.97 20.26 -12.75
C THR A 204 -4.69 19.82 -11.32
N SER A 205 -5.51 18.91 -10.78
CA SER A 205 -5.31 18.33 -9.45
C SER A 205 -4.11 17.38 -9.49
N VAL A 206 -3.14 17.58 -8.60
CA VAL A 206 -1.92 16.78 -8.53
C VAL A 206 -1.72 16.28 -7.11
N GLY A 207 -1.87 14.98 -6.91
CA GLY A 207 -1.58 14.35 -5.63
C GLY A 207 -0.22 13.64 -5.67
N THR A 208 0.64 13.87 -4.67
CA THR A 208 1.89 13.12 -4.52
C THR A 208 1.98 12.47 -3.14
N TYR A 209 2.28 11.18 -3.10
CA TYR A 209 2.57 10.45 -1.87
C TYR A 209 3.99 9.86 -1.93
N ASN A 210 4.86 10.29 -1.04
CA ASN A 210 6.23 9.78 -0.92
C ASN A 210 6.34 8.89 0.31
N LEU A 211 6.50 7.57 0.11
CA LEU A 211 6.77 6.62 1.18
C LEU A 211 8.24 6.21 1.13
N THR A 212 9.00 6.57 2.17
CA THR A 212 10.42 6.22 2.28
C THR A 212 10.71 5.19 3.36
N ASP A 213 9.90 5.16 4.42
CA ASP A 213 9.93 4.14 5.48
C ASP A 213 8.59 4.16 6.25
N GLY A 214 8.35 3.14 7.09
CA GLY A 214 7.11 2.98 7.86
C GLY A 214 6.09 2.08 7.18
N THR A 215 4.84 2.15 7.64
CA THR A 215 3.73 1.37 7.10
C THR A 215 2.57 2.28 6.69
N LEU A 216 2.07 2.14 5.47
CA LEU A 216 0.80 2.70 5.02
C LEU A 216 -0.21 1.56 4.93
N TRP A 217 -1.31 1.64 5.66
CA TRP A 217 -2.41 0.71 5.56
C TRP A 217 -3.62 1.39 4.94
N VAL A 218 -4.10 0.88 3.81
CA VAL A 218 -5.36 1.28 3.19
C VAL A 218 -6.35 0.15 3.40
N HIS A 219 -7.26 0.36 4.36
CA HIS A 219 -8.22 -0.66 4.74
C HIS A 219 -9.38 -0.74 3.76
N GLY A 220 -9.71 -1.97 3.41
CA GLY A 220 -10.89 -2.34 2.67
C GLY A 220 -12.03 -2.72 3.59
N ASP A 221 -13.21 -2.17 3.35
CA ASP A 221 -14.44 -2.78 3.86
C ASP A 221 -14.65 -4.08 3.06
N GLY A 222 -14.46 -5.21 3.73
CA GLY A 222 -14.75 -6.53 3.20
C GLY A 222 -16.20 -6.97 3.44
N THR A 223 -17.10 -6.03 3.76
CA THR A 223 -18.45 -6.35 4.25
C THR A 223 -19.52 -5.35 3.78
N THR A 224 -19.81 -5.31 2.47
CA THR A 224 -21.23 -5.21 2.07
C THR A 224 -21.51 -6.00 0.80
N ALA A 225 -22.38 -7.00 0.94
CA ALA A 225 -22.90 -7.84 -0.14
C ALA A 225 -23.79 -7.09 -1.18
N ALA A 226 -23.69 -5.75 -1.30
CA ALA A 226 -24.57 -4.97 -2.18
C ALA A 226 -24.14 -3.49 -2.43
N GLY A 227 -22.84 -3.16 -2.47
CA GLY A 227 -22.37 -1.79 -2.76
C GLY A 227 -21.08 -1.74 -3.59
N PRO A 228 -20.78 -0.63 -4.29
CA PRO A 228 -19.48 -0.46 -4.95
C PRO A 228 -18.36 -0.58 -3.91
N ALA A 229 -17.31 -1.33 -4.24
CA ALA A 229 -16.21 -1.68 -3.33
C ALA A 229 -15.62 -0.45 -2.61
N PHE A 230 -15.46 -0.56 -1.30
CA PHE A 230 -14.94 0.47 -0.40
C PHE A 230 -13.47 0.18 -0.05
N GLY A 231 -12.68 1.24 0.21
CA GLY A 231 -11.27 1.11 0.56
C GLY A 231 -10.31 1.07 -0.64
N ASN A 232 -10.67 1.75 -1.72
CA ASN A 232 -9.85 1.77 -2.92
C ASN A 232 -8.69 2.75 -2.78
N SER A 233 -7.57 2.42 -3.42
CA SER A 233 -6.50 3.36 -3.72
C SER A 233 -6.66 3.85 -5.15
N ASP A 234 -7.18 5.06 -5.33
CA ASP A 234 -7.37 5.68 -6.64
C ASP A 234 -6.27 6.71 -6.90
N ILE A 235 -5.26 6.30 -7.64
CA ILE A 235 -4.09 7.12 -7.97
C ILE A 235 -4.33 7.78 -9.31
N GLY A 236 -4.72 9.05 -9.27
CA GLY A 236 -5.12 9.80 -10.45
C GLY A 236 -6.58 9.55 -10.81
N ALA A 237 -7.47 9.88 -9.87
CA ALA A 237 -8.91 9.65 -10.03
C ALA A 237 -9.52 10.50 -11.16
N VAL A 238 -9.16 11.78 -11.24
CA VAL A 238 -9.51 12.70 -12.34
C VAL A 238 -8.28 13.44 -12.85
N GLY A 239 -7.42 13.89 -11.95
CA GLY A 239 -6.13 14.52 -12.20
C GLY A 239 -4.96 13.53 -12.13
N VAL A 240 -3.77 14.05 -11.85
CA VAL A 240 -2.53 13.27 -11.79
C VAL A 240 -2.28 12.80 -10.35
N GLY A 241 -2.14 11.49 -10.15
CA GLY A 241 -1.68 10.93 -8.88
C GLY A 241 -0.29 10.31 -9.04
N VAL A 242 0.62 10.58 -8.11
CA VAL A 242 1.97 10.00 -8.09
C VAL A 242 2.25 9.40 -6.73
N VAL A 243 2.54 8.09 -6.69
CA VAL A 243 3.05 7.40 -5.50
C VAL A 243 4.49 7.02 -5.72
N ASN A 244 5.37 7.45 -4.82
CA ASN A 244 6.79 7.07 -4.81
C ASN A 244 7.07 6.21 -3.58
N GLN A 245 7.09 4.89 -3.77
CA GLN A 245 7.47 3.95 -2.73
C GLN A 245 8.95 3.58 -2.86
N ASN A 246 9.77 4.26 -2.06
CA ASN A 246 11.22 4.09 -1.97
C ASN A 246 11.63 3.31 -0.71
N GLY A 247 10.67 2.67 -0.02
CA GLY A 247 10.87 1.87 1.18
C GLY A 247 9.55 1.58 1.89
N GLY A 248 9.62 1.15 3.15
CA GLY A 248 8.43 0.86 3.98
C GLY A 248 7.54 -0.27 3.43
N THR A 249 6.32 -0.35 3.97
CA THR A 249 5.31 -1.33 3.58
C THR A 249 3.98 -0.65 3.29
N VAL A 250 3.38 -0.93 2.14
CA VAL A 250 1.98 -0.61 1.82
C VAL A 250 1.16 -1.90 1.96
N LEU A 251 0.12 -1.83 2.78
CA LEU A 251 -0.88 -2.88 2.95
C LEU A 251 -2.17 -2.37 2.30
N ASN A 252 -2.55 -2.95 1.17
CA ASN A 252 -3.80 -2.61 0.47
C ASN A 252 -4.75 -3.80 0.56
N ASP A 253 -5.89 -3.65 1.21
CA ASP A 253 -6.76 -4.80 1.49
C ASP A 253 -7.69 -5.18 0.31
N THR A 254 -7.88 -4.35 -0.71
CA THR A 254 -8.87 -4.63 -1.77
C THR A 254 -8.41 -4.24 -3.17
N HIS A 255 -8.57 -2.97 -3.56
CA HIS A 255 -8.35 -2.52 -4.93
C HIS A 255 -7.38 -1.33 -4.98
N MET A 256 -6.51 -1.36 -5.97
CA MET A 256 -5.69 -0.22 -6.37
C MET A 256 -5.93 0.05 -7.85
N THR A 257 -6.25 1.30 -8.19
CA THR A 257 -6.32 1.77 -9.57
C THR A 257 -5.27 2.85 -9.79
N VAL A 258 -4.43 2.69 -10.81
CA VAL A 258 -3.48 3.71 -11.26
C VAL A 258 -3.95 4.27 -12.60
N GLY A 259 -4.20 5.57 -12.64
CA GLY A 259 -4.56 6.32 -13.85
C GLY A 259 -6.01 6.22 -14.28
N ALA A 260 -6.96 6.18 -13.33
CA ALA A 260 -8.39 6.12 -13.62
C ALA A 260 -8.91 7.31 -14.44
N GLY A 261 -8.32 8.50 -14.26
CA GLY A 261 -8.79 9.76 -14.84
C GLY A 261 -7.83 10.41 -15.85
N ALA A 262 -6.66 10.91 -15.39
CA ALA A 262 -5.72 11.63 -16.24
C ALA A 262 -4.46 10.81 -16.59
N ALA A 263 -3.92 11.11 -17.77
CA ALA A 263 -2.62 10.65 -18.21
C ALA A 263 -1.48 11.19 -17.32
N GLY A 264 -0.47 10.35 -17.08
CA GLY A 264 0.71 10.69 -16.30
C GLY A 264 0.62 10.35 -14.82
N SER A 265 -0.42 9.60 -14.41
CA SER A 265 -0.50 9.06 -13.05
C SER A 265 0.45 7.88 -12.88
N GLN A 266 1.10 7.75 -11.73
CA GLN A 266 2.19 6.78 -11.54
C GLN A 266 2.16 6.14 -10.17
N TYR A 267 2.42 4.83 -10.13
CA TYR A 267 2.88 4.15 -8.92
C TYR A 267 4.32 3.67 -9.15
N ASN A 268 5.26 4.20 -8.40
CA ASN A 268 6.67 3.88 -8.50
C ASN A 268 7.07 2.98 -7.33
N LEU A 269 7.16 1.67 -7.56
CA LEU A 269 7.68 0.70 -6.59
C LEU A 269 9.18 0.51 -6.85
N ALA A 270 10.01 1.23 -6.10
CA ALA A 270 11.46 1.20 -6.22
C ALA A 270 12.13 0.41 -5.08
N ALA A 271 11.52 0.39 -3.89
CA ALA A 271 11.95 -0.40 -2.74
C ALA A 271 10.79 -0.60 -1.75
N GLY A 272 10.99 -1.43 -0.72
CA GLY A 272 9.95 -1.76 0.27
C GLY A 272 9.00 -2.86 -0.22
N THR A 273 7.81 -2.94 0.36
CA THR A 273 6.82 -3.99 0.05
C THR A 273 5.46 -3.37 -0.25
N LEU A 274 4.85 -3.70 -1.38
CA LEU A 274 3.43 -3.52 -1.65
C LEU A 274 2.74 -4.89 -1.52
N ASN A 275 1.97 -5.06 -0.45
CA ASN A 275 1.29 -6.31 -0.13
C ASN A 275 -0.22 -6.09 -0.19
N PHE A 276 -0.87 -6.85 -1.06
CA PHE A 276 -2.32 -6.88 -1.12
C PHE A 276 -2.86 -7.93 -0.16
N ARG A 277 -3.62 -7.54 0.86
CA ARG A 277 -4.14 -8.54 1.80
C ARG A 277 -5.44 -9.12 1.28
N ASP A 278 -5.40 -10.35 0.80
CA ASP A 278 -6.62 -11.15 0.73
C ASP A 278 -7.05 -11.46 2.17
N ARG A 279 -8.13 -10.81 2.59
CA ARG A 279 -8.64 -10.95 3.96
C ARG A 279 -9.27 -12.33 4.09
N VAL A 280 -8.47 -13.30 4.53
CA VAL A 280 -8.99 -14.63 4.90
C VAL A 280 -10.10 -14.45 5.93
N ALA A 281 -11.32 -14.74 5.51
CA ALA A 281 -12.52 -14.57 6.31
C ALA A 281 -12.34 -15.25 7.67
N SER A 282 -12.37 -14.45 8.74
CA SER A 282 -12.23 -14.94 10.10
C SER A 282 -13.46 -15.77 10.48
N THR A 283 -13.37 -17.10 10.43
CA THR A 283 -14.19 -18.12 11.14
C THR A 283 -15.73 -18.07 11.06
N GLN A 284 -16.35 -17.09 10.41
CA GLN A 284 -17.78 -17.05 10.15
C GLN A 284 -18.00 -17.44 8.70
N ALA A 285 -18.71 -18.55 8.51
CA ALA A 285 -19.19 -19.00 7.21
C ALA A 285 -19.96 -17.88 6.50
N VAL A 286 -19.28 -17.12 5.64
CA VAL A 286 -19.87 -16.07 4.82
C VAL A 286 -19.22 -16.14 3.44
N ALA A 287 -20.07 -16.52 2.48
CA ALA A 287 -20.05 -16.32 1.04
C ALA A 287 -18.74 -16.50 0.25
N THR A 288 -18.85 -17.39 -0.73
CA THR A 288 -18.02 -17.76 -1.89
C THR A 288 -17.44 -16.64 -2.77
N ASP A 289 -17.39 -15.38 -2.33
CA ASP A 289 -16.69 -14.31 -3.04
C ASP A 289 -15.56 -13.80 -2.14
N ASN A 290 -14.42 -14.49 -2.16
CA ASN A 290 -13.16 -13.84 -1.81
C ASN A 290 -13.03 -12.69 -2.81
N ALA A 291 -13.21 -11.46 -2.35
CA ALA A 291 -13.00 -10.27 -3.16
C ALA A 291 -11.53 -10.27 -3.57
N ALA A 292 -11.26 -10.76 -4.78
CA ALA A 292 -9.92 -10.91 -5.31
C ALA A 292 -9.21 -9.56 -5.26
N SER A 293 -8.05 -9.52 -4.61
CA SER A 293 -7.26 -8.30 -4.56
C SER A 293 -6.85 -7.91 -5.97
N THR A 294 -7.11 -6.67 -6.36
CA THR A 294 -6.96 -6.25 -7.76
C THR A 294 -6.10 -5.00 -7.89
N LEU A 295 -5.08 -5.08 -8.74
CA LEU A 295 -4.30 -3.94 -9.23
C LEU A 295 -4.74 -3.63 -10.67
N THR A 296 -5.36 -2.49 -10.89
CA THR A 296 -5.75 -2.01 -12.21
C THR A 296 -4.79 -0.92 -12.66
N VAL A 297 -4.12 -1.13 -13.79
CA VAL A 297 -3.34 -0.09 -14.49
C VAL A 297 -4.17 0.38 -15.68
N ALA A 298 -4.78 1.56 -15.52
CA ALA A 298 -5.64 2.18 -16.52
C ALA A 298 -4.83 2.97 -17.56
N SER A 299 -5.48 3.36 -18.67
CA SER A 299 -4.82 3.99 -19.82
C SER A 299 -4.08 5.31 -19.52
N GLY A 300 -4.38 5.95 -18.39
CA GLY A 300 -3.69 7.16 -17.94
C GLY A 300 -2.56 6.90 -16.94
N GLY A 301 -2.34 5.65 -16.56
CA GLY A 301 -1.48 5.26 -15.45
C GLY A 301 -0.25 4.46 -15.89
N ASP A 302 0.84 4.61 -15.13
CA ASP A 302 2.01 3.75 -15.21
C ASP A 302 2.25 3.09 -13.85
N PHE A 303 2.46 1.77 -13.82
CA PHE A 303 2.98 1.07 -12.65
C PHE A 303 4.44 0.71 -12.90
N ASN A 304 5.36 1.46 -12.30
CA ASN A 304 6.79 1.31 -12.49
C ASN A 304 7.37 0.40 -11.41
N PHE A 305 7.49 -0.89 -11.71
CA PHE A 305 8.06 -1.88 -10.82
C PHE A 305 9.56 -2.05 -11.08
N THR A 306 10.36 -1.20 -10.44
CA THR A 306 11.82 -1.13 -10.65
C THR A 306 12.62 -1.79 -9.53
N GLY A 307 11.99 -2.05 -8.39
CA GLY A 307 12.59 -2.71 -7.23
C GLY A 307 11.54 -3.00 -6.15
N GLY A 308 11.96 -3.37 -4.94
CA GLY A 308 11.04 -3.72 -3.85
C GLY A 308 10.33 -5.06 -4.06
N THR A 309 9.21 -5.26 -3.37
CA THR A 309 8.44 -6.51 -3.39
C THR A 309 6.96 -6.23 -3.67
N LEU A 310 6.39 -6.86 -4.69
CA LEU A 310 4.94 -6.91 -4.92
C LEU A 310 4.44 -8.29 -4.51
N MET A 311 3.41 -8.39 -3.68
CA MET A 311 2.91 -9.68 -3.24
C MET A 311 1.41 -9.74 -2.98
N ASN A 312 0.89 -10.98 -3.00
CA ASN A 312 -0.50 -11.33 -2.66
C ASN A 312 -1.57 -10.62 -3.54
N VAL A 313 -1.22 -10.29 -4.79
CA VAL A 313 -2.17 -9.75 -5.78
C VAL A 313 -2.88 -10.89 -6.47
N SER A 314 -4.22 -10.91 -6.43
CA SER A 314 -5.00 -11.94 -7.12
C SER A 314 -5.15 -11.63 -8.61
N THR A 315 -5.44 -10.37 -8.97
CA THR A 315 -5.63 -9.94 -10.36
C THR A 315 -4.86 -8.66 -10.66
N ILE A 316 -4.13 -8.65 -11.77
CA ILE A 316 -3.55 -7.45 -12.36
C ILE A 316 -4.27 -7.20 -13.68
N ASP A 317 -4.96 -6.07 -13.80
CA ASP A 317 -5.66 -5.69 -15.02
C ASP A 317 -4.95 -4.52 -15.71
N VAL A 318 -4.39 -4.77 -16.91
CA VAL A 318 -3.68 -3.75 -17.68
C VAL A 318 -4.55 -3.35 -18.87
N THR A 319 -5.44 -2.38 -18.64
CA THR A 319 -6.53 -2.06 -19.57
C THR A 319 -6.10 -1.21 -20.78
N ALA A 320 -4.92 -0.59 -20.77
CA ALA A 320 -4.31 -0.02 -21.98
C ALA A 320 -2.78 0.18 -21.86
N ALA A 321 -2.17 0.68 -22.95
CA ALA A 321 -0.74 0.95 -23.04
C ALA A 321 -0.26 1.97 -21.98
N PRO A 322 0.81 1.67 -21.20
CA PRO A 322 1.48 2.71 -20.43
C PRO A 322 1.95 3.83 -21.38
N ALA A 323 1.82 5.08 -20.96
CA ALA A 323 2.07 6.24 -21.81
C ALA A 323 3.57 6.55 -21.96
N GLN A 324 4.46 5.73 -21.40
CA GLN A 324 5.89 6.00 -21.40
C GLN A 324 6.59 5.65 -22.72
N SER A 325 7.13 6.72 -23.29
CA SER A 325 8.17 6.84 -24.30
C SER A 325 9.16 5.67 -24.36
N GLY A 326 8.87 4.67 -25.20
CA GLY A 326 9.89 3.74 -25.73
C GLY A 326 9.68 2.25 -25.46
N ALA A 327 8.74 1.85 -24.60
CA ALA A 327 8.46 0.44 -24.32
C ALA A 327 7.50 -0.16 -25.38
N MET A 328 7.85 -1.32 -25.91
CA MET A 328 7.27 -1.91 -27.13
C MET A 328 5.87 -2.53 -26.99
N TYR A 329 5.24 -2.56 -25.81
CA TYR A 329 4.03 -3.37 -25.65
C TYR A 329 2.94 -2.69 -24.82
N ALA A 330 1.97 -2.10 -25.53
CA ALA A 330 0.69 -1.72 -24.97
C ALA A 330 0.06 -2.89 -24.20
N GLY A 331 -0.55 -2.64 -23.03
CA GLY A 331 -1.24 -3.68 -22.27
C GLY A 331 -0.30 -4.68 -21.58
N THR A 332 0.90 -4.24 -21.17
CA THR A 332 1.91 -5.10 -20.55
C THR A 332 2.19 -4.67 -19.12
N PHE A 333 2.09 -5.62 -18.18
CA PHE A 333 2.63 -5.46 -16.84
C PHE A 333 4.15 -5.70 -16.91
N LEU A 334 4.94 -4.67 -16.57
CA LEU A 334 6.39 -4.68 -16.68
C LEU A 334 7.04 -4.73 -15.29
N GLN A 335 7.84 -5.76 -15.04
CA GLN A 335 8.74 -5.89 -13.90
C GLN A 335 10.19 -5.66 -14.38
N GLU A 336 10.76 -4.51 -14.07
CA GLU A 336 12.15 -4.18 -14.41
C GLU A 336 13.15 -4.65 -13.33
N GLY A 337 12.67 -4.87 -12.10
CA GLY A 337 13.46 -5.34 -10.98
C GLY A 337 12.60 -5.78 -9.78
N GLY A 338 13.23 -6.01 -8.63
CA GLY A 338 12.53 -6.40 -7.41
C GLY A 338 12.00 -7.85 -7.41
N ASP A 339 11.16 -8.17 -6.42
CA ASP A 339 10.61 -9.50 -6.18
C ASP A 339 9.09 -9.48 -6.36
N PHE A 340 8.59 -10.17 -7.38
CA PHE A 340 7.17 -10.44 -7.54
C PHE A 340 6.86 -11.76 -6.85
N VAL A 341 6.21 -11.71 -5.69
CA VAL A 341 5.90 -12.89 -4.89
C VAL A 341 4.45 -13.32 -5.15
N ILE A 342 4.30 -14.49 -5.75
CA ILE A 342 3.03 -15.18 -5.92
C ILE A 342 2.92 -16.22 -4.81
N GLY A 343 1.96 -16.04 -3.92
CA GLY A 343 1.82 -16.86 -2.73
C GLY A 343 0.64 -16.42 -1.88
N VAL A 344 0.28 -17.23 -0.88
CA VAL A 344 -0.81 -16.95 0.05
C VAL A 344 -0.23 -16.82 1.46
N ASP A 345 -0.08 -15.59 1.96
CA ASP A 345 0.19 -15.35 3.39
C ASP A 345 -0.96 -15.86 4.30
N GLY A 346 -2.10 -16.23 3.71
CA GLY A 346 -3.34 -16.62 4.40
C GLY A 346 -3.53 -18.12 4.68
N GLY A 347 -2.70 -18.99 4.12
CA GLY A 347 -2.99 -20.43 4.09
C GLY A 347 -4.05 -20.74 3.04
N LEU A 348 -3.67 -21.45 1.99
CA LEU A 348 -4.60 -21.97 0.98
C LEU A 348 -5.54 -22.98 1.66
N ASP A 349 -6.84 -22.73 1.70
CA ASP A 349 -7.80 -23.79 2.04
C ASP A 349 -7.98 -24.69 0.81
N VAL A 350 -7.11 -25.69 0.70
CA VAL A 350 -7.03 -26.64 -0.41
C VAL A 350 -8.29 -27.52 -0.55
N ASN A 351 -9.27 -27.39 0.36
CA ASN A 351 -10.53 -28.13 0.31
C ASN A 351 -11.59 -27.48 -0.58
N ASP A 352 -11.36 -26.28 -1.13
CA ASP A 352 -12.29 -25.71 -2.10
C ASP A 352 -12.12 -26.39 -3.46
N ALA A 353 -13.08 -27.24 -3.83
CA ALA A 353 -13.14 -27.94 -5.11
C ALA A 353 -13.19 -26.99 -6.33
N ASN A 354 -13.21 -25.67 -6.12
CA ASN A 354 -13.15 -24.63 -7.15
C ASN A 354 -11.76 -24.01 -7.37
N LEU A 355 -10.68 -24.60 -6.84
CA LEU A 355 -9.28 -24.18 -7.11
C LEU A 355 -8.80 -24.39 -8.56
N THR A 356 -9.71 -24.34 -9.53
CA THR A 356 -9.44 -24.23 -10.97
C THR A 356 -8.97 -22.83 -11.39
N ARG A 357 -8.60 -21.96 -10.44
CA ARG A 357 -8.21 -20.58 -10.71
C ARG A 357 -6.74 -20.38 -10.37
N ALA A 358 -6.05 -19.67 -11.24
CA ALA A 358 -4.68 -19.25 -10.99
C ALA A 358 -4.60 -18.43 -9.69
N LEU A 359 -3.48 -18.56 -8.98
CA LEU A 359 -3.26 -17.81 -7.74
C LEU A 359 -3.14 -16.31 -8.03
N THR A 360 -2.47 -15.98 -9.13
CA THR A 360 -2.43 -14.63 -9.70
C THR A 360 -2.76 -14.66 -11.19
N GLN A 361 -3.61 -13.74 -11.64
CA GLN A 361 -3.94 -13.54 -13.06
C GLN A 361 -3.50 -12.15 -13.53
N ILE A 362 -2.83 -12.08 -14.68
CA ILE A 362 -2.52 -10.86 -15.41
C ILE A 362 -3.40 -10.80 -16.67
N ASN A 363 -4.33 -9.86 -16.71
CA ASN A 363 -5.12 -9.53 -17.89
C ASN A 363 -4.30 -8.60 -18.79
N GLY A 364 -3.54 -9.19 -19.70
CA GLY A 364 -2.60 -8.49 -20.57
C GLY A 364 -1.36 -9.32 -20.85
N ASN A 365 -0.31 -8.66 -21.32
CA ASN A 365 1.02 -9.26 -21.42
C ASN A 365 1.77 -9.10 -20.10
N PHE A 366 2.75 -9.96 -19.87
CA PHE A 366 3.70 -9.86 -18.77
C PHE A 366 5.11 -9.79 -19.33
N ALA A 367 5.92 -8.85 -18.84
CA ALA A 367 7.33 -8.77 -19.17
C ALA A 367 8.14 -8.62 -17.88
N GLN A 368 9.06 -9.55 -17.66
CA GLN A 368 10.07 -9.49 -16.62
C GLN A 368 11.41 -9.21 -17.29
N THR A 369 11.97 -8.01 -17.14
CA THR A 369 13.28 -7.62 -17.69
C THR A 369 14.40 -7.63 -16.64
N GLY A 370 14.06 -8.03 -15.41
CA GLY A 370 14.98 -8.19 -14.27
C GLY A 370 14.25 -8.68 -13.01
N GLY A 371 14.98 -8.81 -11.90
CA GLY A 371 14.40 -9.21 -10.61
C GLY A 371 14.09 -10.70 -10.48
N SER A 372 13.23 -11.04 -9.51
CA SER A 372 12.75 -12.40 -9.25
C SER A 372 11.23 -12.49 -9.36
N LEU A 373 10.74 -13.58 -9.93
CA LEU A 373 9.38 -14.07 -9.79
C LEU A 373 9.44 -15.17 -8.74
N THR A 374 9.16 -14.81 -7.50
CA THR A 374 9.15 -15.76 -6.40
C THR A 374 7.78 -16.43 -6.34
N VAL A 375 7.74 -17.75 -6.33
CA VAL A 375 6.53 -18.48 -6.01
C VAL A 375 6.69 -19.12 -4.64
N ASP A 376 5.95 -18.59 -3.68
CA ASP A 376 5.82 -19.16 -2.34
C ASP A 376 4.55 -20.01 -2.29
N ILE A 377 4.72 -21.30 -2.58
CA ILE A 377 3.59 -22.20 -2.82
C ILE A 377 2.92 -22.62 -1.48
N PHE A 378 3.55 -22.41 -0.31
CA PHE A 378 3.02 -23.00 0.94
C PHE A 378 3.18 -22.21 2.23
N GLY A 379 4.00 -21.16 2.30
CA GLY A 379 4.17 -20.33 3.50
C GLY A 379 4.49 -21.10 4.81
N ASP A 380 4.73 -20.36 5.89
CA ASP A 380 5.11 -20.91 7.21
C ASP A 380 3.93 -21.52 8.01
N LYS A 381 2.77 -21.68 7.36
CA LYS A 381 1.47 -21.97 8.02
C LYS A 381 0.69 -23.14 7.43
N VAL A 382 1.35 -24.18 6.92
CA VAL A 382 0.73 -25.52 6.92
C VAL A 382 0.75 -26.12 8.34
N ARG A 383 0.30 -25.34 9.34
CA ARG A 383 0.03 -25.87 10.68
C ARG A 383 -1.36 -26.47 10.63
N GLY A 384 -1.40 -27.77 10.34
CA GLY A 384 -2.57 -28.60 10.56
C GLY A 384 -3.25 -28.21 11.86
N ARG A 385 -4.56 -28.00 11.76
CA ARG A 385 -5.49 -27.69 12.84
C ARG A 385 -5.08 -28.46 14.11
N SER A 386 -4.39 -27.76 15.02
CA SER A 386 -3.82 -28.36 16.24
C SER A 386 -4.95 -28.69 17.22
N GLY A 387 -5.59 -29.83 16.98
CA GLY A 387 -6.67 -30.35 17.79
C GLY A 387 -6.97 -31.83 17.51
N GLU A 388 -6.67 -32.31 16.30
CA GLU A 388 -6.87 -33.71 15.93
C GLU A 388 -5.54 -34.29 15.45
N ALA A 389 -4.77 -34.83 16.40
CA ALA A 389 -3.57 -35.60 16.12
C ALA A 389 -3.98 -36.92 15.42
N GLY A 390 -4.10 -36.91 14.09
CA GLY A 390 -4.44 -38.12 13.35
C GLY A 390 -4.55 -37.98 11.83
N ASP A 391 -4.99 -36.82 11.32
CA ASP A 391 -5.32 -36.72 9.91
C ASP A 391 -4.18 -36.07 9.12
N ASN A 392 -3.48 -36.91 8.35
CA ASN A 392 -2.59 -36.52 7.27
C ASN A 392 -3.42 -35.74 6.22
N PHE A 393 -3.62 -34.44 6.45
CA PHE A 393 -4.37 -33.56 5.54
C PHE A 393 -3.70 -33.38 4.17
N PHE A 394 -2.47 -33.85 4.02
CA PHE A 394 -1.84 -34.12 2.74
C PHE A 394 -1.61 -35.63 2.59
N ASN A 395 -2.68 -36.40 2.39
CA ASN A 395 -2.51 -37.74 1.85
C ASN A 395 -2.22 -37.61 0.34
N LEU A 396 -0.97 -37.22 0.04
CA LEU A 396 -0.32 -37.19 -1.27
C LEU A 396 -0.29 -38.57 -1.96
N GLY A 397 -0.95 -39.58 -1.39
CA GLY A 397 -1.14 -40.90 -1.97
C GLY A 397 -2.34 -41.01 -2.92
N ASP A 398 -3.17 -39.96 -3.08
CA ASP A 398 -4.27 -39.99 -4.06
C ASP A 398 -3.83 -39.39 -5.42
N PRO A 399 -3.55 -40.21 -6.45
CA PRO A 399 -3.10 -39.76 -7.77
C PRO A 399 -4.13 -38.86 -8.50
N LEU A 400 -5.36 -38.73 -8.00
CA LEU A 400 -6.42 -37.91 -8.62
C LEU A 400 -6.42 -36.44 -8.16
N VAL A 401 -5.72 -36.08 -7.08
CA VAL A 401 -5.57 -34.68 -6.64
C VAL A 401 -4.40 -33.99 -7.36
N TYR A 402 -3.55 -34.75 -8.03
CA TYR A 402 -2.46 -34.25 -8.90
C TYR A 402 -2.91 -33.78 -10.28
N ALA A 403 -4.22 -33.75 -10.53
CA ALA A 403 -4.78 -33.43 -11.84
C ALA A 403 -5.43 -32.04 -11.90
N THR A 404 -5.41 -31.26 -10.81
CA THR A 404 -5.74 -29.84 -10.92
C THR A 404 -4.50 -29.10 -11.38
N ASP A 405 -4.52 -28.78 -12.67
CA ASP A 405 -3.69 -27.85 -13.44
C ASP A 405 -3.68 -26.46 -12.76
N SER A 406 -3.04 -26.37 -11.60
CA SER A 406 -3.00 -25.14 -10.80
C SER A 406 -1.86 -24.28 -11.31
N ASP A 407 -2.12 -23.52 -12.37
CA ASP A 407 -1.24 -22.45 -12.84
C ASP A 407 -1.02 -21.44 -11.71
N LEU A 408 0.23 -21.23 -11.30
CA LEU A 408 0.52 -20.28 -10.22
C LEU A 408 0.37 -18.84 -10.70
N LEU A 409 0.88 -18.55 -11.90
CA LEU A 409 0.67 -17.31 -12.64
C LEU A 409 -0.04 -17.58 -13.97
N TYR A 410 -1.19 -16.94 -14.18
CA TYR A 410 -1.87 -16.96 -15.47
C TYR A 410 -1.78 -15.60 -16.19
N VAL A 411 -1.30 -15.61 -17.43
CA VAL A 411 -1.16 -14.42 -18.28
C VAL A 411 -2.08 -14.58 -19.49
N THR A 412 -3.03 -13.67 -19.67
CA THR A 412 -3.99 -13.78 -20.79
C THR A 412 -3.38 -13.42 -22.15
N GLY A 413 -2.21 -12.76 -22.16
CA GLY A 413 -1.40 -12.40 -23.33
C GLY A 413 -0.09 -13.19 -23.39
N THR A 414 0.99 -12.54 -23.86
CA THR A 414 2.34 -13.13 -23.91
C THR A 414 3.09 -12.93 -22.59
N ALA A 415 3.97 -13.86 -22.23
CA ALA A 415 4.93 -13.70 -21.14
C ALA A 415 6.38 -13.64 -21.68
N GLU A 416 7.09 -12.56 -21.41
CA GLU A 416 8.54 -12.44 -21.65
C GLU A 416 9.27 -12.53 -20.30
N LEU A 417 10.15 -13.51 -20.12
CA LEU A 417 10.85 -13.77 -18.86
C LEU A 417 12.36 -13.63 -19.05
N ASP A 418 12.96 -12.57 -18.54
CA ASP A 418 14.40 -12.24 -18.63
C ASP A 418 14.99 -11.93 -17.23
N GLY A 419 14.52 -12.67 -16.21
CA GLY A 419 14.97 -12.56 -14.83
C GLY A 419 15.15 -13.93 -14.16
N SER A 420 14.87 -14.01 -12.87
CA SER A 420 14.87 -15.28 -12.13
C SER A 420 13.46 -15.72 -11.76
N VAL A 421 13.22 -17.03 -11.75
CA VAL A 421 12.04 -17.64 -11.14
C VAL A 421 12.51 -18.41 -9.92
N ASP A 422 12.05 -18.00 -8.74
CA ASP A 422 12.49 -18.51 -7.45
C ASP A 422 11.39 -19.33 -6.82
N LEU A 423 11.56 -20.65 -6.72
CA LEU A 423 10.58 -21.50 -6.05
C LEU A 423 10.97 -21.67 -4.58
N THR A 424 10.17 -21.05 -3.72
CA THR A 424 10.28 -21.26 -2.28
C THR A 424 9.32 -22.36 -1.87
N ILE A 425 9.88 -23.49 -1.49
CA ILE A 425 9.14 -24.68 -1.05
C ILE A 425 9.33 -24.79 0.45
N ALA A 426 8.22 -24.81 1.19
CA ALA A 426 8.25 -24.97 2.64
C ALA A 426 9.04 -26.24 3.01
N SER A 427 9.96 -26.10 3.97
CA SER A 427 10.96 -27.14 4.29
C SER A 427 10.37 -28.46 4.79
N ASP A 428 9.12 -28.45 5.22
CA ASP A 428 8.35 -29.57 5.72
C ASP A 428 7.48 -30.24 4.65
N LEU A 429 7.38 -29.65 3.46
CA LEU A 429 6.59 -30.23 2.38
C LEU A 429 7.37 -31.33 1.65
N GLN A 430 6.91 -32.57 1.81
CA GLN A 430 7.38 -33.70 1.01
C GLN A 430 6.70 -33.68 -0.36
N LEU A 431 7.32 -33.01 -1.32
CA LEU A 431 6.87 -33.09 -2.70
C LEU A 431 7.17 -34.48 -3.29
N PRO A 432 6.29 -35.01 -4.17
CA PRO A 432 6.58 -36.24 -4.86
C PRO A 432 7.92 -36.18 -5.59
N PRO A 433 8.68 -37.28 -5.61
CA PRO A 433 9.89 -37.37 -6.42
C PRO A 433 9.57 -36.98 -7.87
N TRP A 434 10.27 -35.99 -8.42
CA TRP A 434 10.15 -35.55 -9.81
C TRP A 434 8.83 -34.86 -10.20
N GLY A 435 8.20 -34.16 -9.26
CA GLY A 435 7.10 -33.24 -9.57
C GLY A 435 7.52 -32.16 -10.57
N TRP A 436 6.69 -31.97 -11.60
CA TRP A 436 6.70 -30.76 -12.44
C TRP A 436 5.58 -29.87 -11.95
N TYR A 437 5.86 -28.58 -11.79
CA TYR A 437 4.90 -27.58 -11.33
C TYR A 437 4.70 -26.53 -12.39
N ASP A 438 3.43 -26.24 -12.69
CA ASP A 438 3.01 -25.19 -13.61
C ASP A 438 3.20 -23.83 -12.94
N VAL A 439 4.26 -23.12 -13.31
CA VAL A 439 4.62 -21.84 -12.70
C VAL A 439 3.94 -20.71 -13.43
N VAL A 440 3.99 -20.71 -14.76
CA VAL A 440 3.41 -19.67 -15.60
C VAL A 440 2.66 -20.31 -16.75
N PHE A 441 1.40 -19.95 -16.94
CA PHE A 441 0.64 -20.22 -18.15
C PHE A 441 0.37 -18.92 -18.90
N ALA A 442 0.68 -18.88 -20.20
CA ALA A 442 0.47 -17.72 -21.04
C ALA A 442 -0.26 -18.09 -22.33
N ASN A 443 -1.41 -17.44 -22.61
CA ASN A 443 -2.18 -17.73 -23.83
C ASN A 443 -1.43 -17.34 -25.12
N GLY A 444 -0.66 -16.25 -25.06
CA GLY A 444 0.10 -15.71 -26.20
C GLY A 444 1.45 -16.40 -26.44
N GLY A 445 1.90 -17.23 -25.50
CA GLY A 445 3.22 -17.86 -25.51
C GLY A 445 4.19 -17.27 -24.48
N ILE A 446 5.28 -18.00 -24.26
CA ILE A 446 6.35 -17.72 -23.29
C ILE A 446 7.66 -17.57 -24.06
N THR A 447 8.31 -16.42 -23.91
CA THR A 447 9.66 -16.16 -24.43
C THR A 447 10.63 -16.04 -23.27
N LEU A 448 11.74 -16.77 -23.33
CA LEU A 448 12.80 -16.70 -22.32
C LEU A 448 13.94 -15.83 -22.85
N GLY A 449 14.28 -14.78 -22.10
CA GLY A 449 15.40 -13.91 -22.35
C GLY A 449 16.74 -14.55 -22.00
N SER A 450 17.83 -13.85 -22.34
CA SER A 450 19.20 -14.37 -22.11
C SER A 450 19.64 -14.40 -20.65
N GLY A 451 18.98 -13.61 -19.80
CA GLY A 451 19.16 -13.57 -18.36
C GLY A 451 18.26 -14.54 -17.59
N PHE A 452 17.37 -15.27 -18.28
CA PHE A 452 16.44 -16.19 -17.64
C PHE A 452 17.15 -17.27 -16.82
N SER A 453 16.72 -17.46 -15.58
CA SER A 453 17.18 -18.53 -14.70
C SER A 453 16.08 -19.00 -13.76
N VAL A 454 16.24 -20.21 -13.22
CA VAL A 454 15.33 -20.78 -12.23
C VAL A 454 16.15 -21.12 -10.99
N ASN A 455 15.86 -20.45 -9.87
CA ASN A 455 16.47 -20.76 -8.58
C ASN A 455 15.47 -21.52 -7.69
N GLY A 456 16.00 -22.37 -6.82
CA GLY A 456 15.20 -23.34 -6.07
C GLY A 456 15.09 -24.68 -6.81
N GLY A 457 15.93 -25.64 -6.42
CA GLY A 457 15.97 -26.98 -7.02
C GLY A 457 17.16 -27.24 -7.95
N ALA A 458 16.93 -27.98 -9.06
CA ALA A 458 17.96 -28.42 -10.01
C ALA A 458 18.20 -27.41 -11.15
N GLY A 459 17.48 -26.29 -11.16
CA GLY A 459 17.44 -25.36 -12.29
C GLY A 459 16.86 -25.98 -13.56
N LEU A 460 16.03 -27.03 -13.42
CA LEU A 460 15.42 -27.73 -14.54
C LEU A 460 14.04 -27.15 -14.82
N TYR A 461 13.82 -26.70 -16.05
CA TYR A 461 12.54 -26.21 -16.51
C TYR A 461 12.24 -26.71 -17.93
N ARG A 462 10.98 -26.63 -18.34
CA ARG A 462 10.54 -26.87 -19.72
C ARG A 462 9.37 -25.97 -20.07
N ILE A 463 9.18 -25.70 -21.35
CA ILE A 463 7.97 -25.08 -21.88
C ILE A 463 7.17 -26.16 -22.61
N LEU A 464 5.88 -26.26 -22.29
CA LEU A 464 4.94 -27.14 -22.97
C LEU A 464 3.96 -26.33 -23.81
N ASP A 465 3.78 -26.74 -25.07
CA ASP A 465 2.73 -26.22 -25.93
C ASP A 465 1.39 -26.88 -25.58
N THR A 466 0.36 -26.07 -25.43
CA THR A 466 -1.03 -26.51 -25.23
C THR A 466 -1.92 -25.93 -26.33
N PRO A 467 -3.16 -26.41 -26.51
CA PRO A 467 -4.10 -25.80 -27.44
C PRO A 467 -4.42 -24.33 -27.16
N ASN A 468 -4.25 -23.89 -25.90
CA ASN A 468 -4.67 -22.58 -25.43
C ASN A 468 -3.51 -21.62 -25.14
N GLY A 469 -2.25 -22.06 -25.22
CA GLY A 469 -1.09 -21.28 -24.83
C GLY A 469 0.14 -22.13 -24.52
N GLN A 470 1.08 -21.57 -23.77
CA GLN A 470 2.27 -22.28 -23.31
C GLN A 470 2.35 -22.29 -21.78
N ILE A 471 2.86 -23.39 -21.23
CA ILE A 471 3.09 -23.53 -19.79
C ILE A 471 4.60 -23.63 -19.52
N LEU A 472 5.12 -22.81 -18.63
CA LEU A 472 6.43 -22.95 -18.02
C LEU A 472 6.32 -23.87 -16.81
N GLN A 473 6.94 -25.04 -16.92
CA GLN A 473 7.05 -26.00 -15.84
C GLN A 473 8.44 -26.02 -15.23
N VAL A 474 8.51 -26.05 -13.90
CA VAL A 474 9.76 -26.20 -13.15
C VAL A 474 9.78 -27.55 -12.42
N ALA A 475 10.91 -28.23 -12.50
CA ALA A 475 11.12 -29.50 -11.80
C ALA A 475 11.80 -29.29 -10.45
N VAL A 476 11.24 -29.92 -9.42
CA VAL A 476 11.82 -29.94 -8.07
C VAL A 476 12.57 -31.26 -7.89
N PRO A 477 13.92 -31.28 -7.90
CA PRO A 477 14.68 -32.50 -7.68
C PRO A 477 14.62 -32.92 -6.21
N GLU A 478 14.71 -34.22 -5.97
CA GLU A 478 15.07 -34.69 -4.65
C GLU A 478 16.54 -34.35 -4.33
N PRO A 479 16.86 -33.93 -3.09
CA PRO A 479 18.24 -33.76 -2.64
C PRO A 479 19.09 -35.03 -2.85
N ALA A 480 18.48 -36.22 -2.72
CA ALA A 480 19.16 -37.50 -2.88
C ALA A 480 19.60 -37.77 -4.34
N THR A 481 18.88 -37.23 -5.32
CA THR A 481 19.13 -37.48 -6.74
C THR A 481 20.40 -36.75 -7.21
N LEU A 482 20.63 -35.51 -6.76
CA LEU A 482 21.89 -34.80 -7.01
C LEU A 482 23.08 -35.56 -6.41
N ALA A 483 22.90 -36.15 -5.23
CA ALA A 483 23.93 -36.99 -4.62
C ALA A 483 24.19 -38.26 -5.45
N VAL A 484 23.14 -38.94 -5.93
CA VAL A 484 23.28 -40.16 -6.76
C VAL A 484 23.96 -39.86 -8.09
N TRP A 485 23.57 -38.79 -8.80
CA TRP A 485 24.23 -38.43 -10.07
C TRP A 485 25.65 -37.94 -9.87
N SER A 486 25.94 -37.22 -8.79
CA SER A 486 27.31 -36.84 -8.44
C SER A 486 28.18 -38.07 -8.14
N LEU A 487 27.63 -39.02 -7.38
CA LEU A 487 28.30 -40.29 -7.10
C LEU A 487 28.50 -41.13 -8.37
N LEU A 488 27.51 -41.16 -9.27
CA LEU A 488 27.61 -41.86 -10.55
C LEU A 488 28.65 -41.21 -11.47
N GLY A 489 28.67 -39.88 -11.54
CA GLY A 489 29.67 -39.12 -12.29
C GLY A 489 31.08 -39.36 -11.77
N LEU A 490 31.28 -39.34 -10.44
CA LEU A 490 32.55 -39.68 -9.80
C LEU A 490 32.96 -41.13 -10.06
N ALA A 491 32.02 -42.07 -10.00
CA ALA A 491 32.29 -43.47 -10.30
C ALA A 491 32.74 -43.65 -11.76
N LEU A 492 32.05 -43.04 -12.72
CA LEU A 492 32.38 -43.09 -14.14
C LEU A 492 33.75 -42.44 -14.44
N ALA A 493 34.04 -41.29 -13.81
CA ALA A 493 35.35 -40.64 -13.91
C ALA A 493 36.46 -41.55 -13.34
N GLY A 494 36.20 -42.19 -12.19
CA GLY A 494 37.11 -43.17 -11.58
C GLY A 494 37.37 -44.38 -12.48
N PHE A 495 36.34 -44.94 -13.12
CA PHE A 495 36.49 -46.02 -14.10
C PHE A 495 37.29 -45.58 -15.33
N GLY A 496 37.03 -44.37 -15.85
CA GLY A 496 37.79 -43.78 -16.95
C GLY A 496 39.28 -43.64 -16.62
N TRP A 497 39.60 -43.16 -15.42
CA TRP A 497 40.97 -43.02 -14.93
C TRP A 497 41.66 -44.39 -14.77
N LEU A 498 41.00 -45.37 -14.15
CA LEU A 498 41.52 -46.74 -13.99
C LEU A 498 41.80 -47.41 -15.35
N LYS A 499 40.91 -47.22 -16.33
CA LYS A 499 41.10 -47.75 -17.68
C LYS A 499 42.31 -47.12 -18.36
N ARG A 500 42.50 -45.81 -18.24
CA ARG A 500 43.67 -45.10 -18.78
C ARG A 500 44.97 -45.56 -18.14
N ARG A 501 44.98 -45.81 -16.83
CA ARG A 501 46.16 -46.27 -16.07
C ARG A 501 46.56 -47.72 -16.37
N ARG A 502 45.64 -48.54 -16.87
CA ARG A 502 45.93 -49.91 -17.33
C ARG A 502 46.40 -49.96 -18.79
N ALA A 503 46.17 -48.91 -19.56
CA ALA A 503 46.58 -48.81 -20.96
C ALA A 503 47.94 -48.12 -21.15
N ALA A 504 48.40 -47.37 -20.15
CA ALA A 504 49.77 -46.90 -20.01
C ALA A 504 50.57 -47.90 -19.17
#